data_AF-C9L7X9-F1
#
_entry.id   AF-C9L7X9-F1
#
_cell.length_a   1.000
_cell.length_b   1.000
_cell.length_c   1.000
_cell.angle_alpha   90.00
_cell.angle_beta   90.00
_cell.angle_gamma   90.00
#
_symmetry.space_group_name_H-M   'P 1'
#
loop_
_entity.id
_entity.type
_entity.pdbx_description
1 polymer ?
#
loop_
_entity_poly.entity_id
_entity_poly.type
_entity_poly.pdbx_seq_one_letter_code
_entity_poly.pdbx_strand_id
1 'polypeptide(L)'
;MQKRNIPIALPYINQANFGFYPDEENNRIIYALKAINGIGDDVVRILLENRPYRDMQDFYERMIKTKLVKNSQMMQLIKAGVFDEISNTDRIELMKEYISEFLVSKCNALGMQQFNKLLVLNEKYNFIPEKLQLAIRHVNFKKYVLDDYFFYKNVIIDGKKVPKAGYHDRLFKLDETSMRFFIQYYSEDSVEAVIDEFYVISEKRFIKENKTHIAPLKEWLTLETTLEQYNYYLVQEALEENASGTLSKWEMDSLSIYATTEHELKNMKDNMYGIEDFYEMPEEPEIYDTYTKRIKIKEGDTWRTEVKKFPKYRIKRISGTVLDKNKDKHLVTLLTKTGVVMVKFSKGQFVHYDQQISSIDENGNKKVLEKSWFKRGNKIAVCGYRQNDIFRAYKYADSAYKHSCMLIKKVNDDGSILASVERLNINE
;
A
#
# COMPACT_ATOMS: atom_id res chain seq x y z
N MET A 1 28.64 1.42 -12.39
CA MET A 1 29.42 1.14 -11.17
C MET A 1 29.47 -0.36 -10.89
N GLN A 2 28.33 -1.05 -10.74
CA GLN A 2 28.30 -2.52 -10.54
C GLN A 2 29.08 -3.31 -11.62
N LYS A 3 28.89 -3.04 -12.91
CA LYS A 3 29.69 -3.68 -13.99
C LYS A 3 31.21 -3.43 -13.91
N ARG A 4 31.63 -2.40 -13.19
CA ARG A 4 33.04 -2.05 -12.96
C ARG A 4 33.52 -2.51 -11.58
N ASN A 5 32.71 -3.31 -10.86
CA ASN A 5 32.95 -3.76 -9.48
C ASN A 5 33.24 -2.63 -8.48
N ILE A 6 32.64 -1.45 -8.69
CA ILE A 6 32.71 -0.35 -7.73
C ILE A 6 31.47 -0.42 -6.83
N PRO A 7 31.60 -0.71 -5.53
CA PRO A 7 30.49 -0.78 -4.60
C PRO A 7 29.89 0.60 -4.33
N ILE A 8 28.58 0.63 -4.10
CA ILE A 8 27.85 1.83 -3.69
C ILE A 8 27.46 1.63 -2.23
N ALA A 9 27.98 2.49 -1.35
CA ALA A 9 27.65 2.48 0.07
C ALA A 9 26.36 3.27 0.35
N LEU A 10 25.75 3.02 1.50
CA LEU A 10 24.55 3.72 1.96
C LEU A 10 24.83 5.22 2.17
N PRO A 11 23.79 6.07 2.11
CA PRO A 11 23.91 7.50 2.33
C PRO A 11 24.00 7.83 3.83
N TYR A 12 25.11 7.46 4.48
CA TYR A 12 25.33 7.68 5.91
C TYR A 12 25.17 9.15 6.32
N ILE A 13 24.44 9.41 7.41
CA ILE A 13 23.91 10.72 7.77
C ILE A 13 24.99 11.80 7.95
N ASN A 14 26.21 11.46 8.37
CA ASN A 14 27.32 12.36 8.60
C ASN A 14 28.35 12.37 7.46
N GLN A 15 28.34 11.39 6.56
CA GLN A 15 29.32 11.25 5.47
C GLN A 15 28.75 11.63 4.09
N ALA A 16 27.49 11.27 3.82
CA ALA A 16 26.90 11.42 2.49
C ALA A 16 26.70 12.89 2.11
N ASN A 17 26.96 13.27 0.87
CA ASN A 17 26.79 14.65 0.42
C ASN A 17 25.46 14.86 -0.34
N PHE A 18 25.25 16.09 -0.80
CA PHE A 18 24.12 16.40 -1.68
C PHE A 18 24.14 15.51 -2.93
N GLY A 19 25.30 15.37 -3.58
CA GLY A 19 25.55 14.46 -4.68
C GLY A 19 26.29 13.19 -4.25
N PHE A 20 26.50 12.29 -5.21
CA PHE A 20 27.31 11.08 -5.00
C PHE A 20 28.74 11.49 -4.67
N TYR A 21 29.35 10.83 -3.68
CA TYR A 21 30.66 11.17 -3.18
C TYR A 21 31.62 9.99 -3.32
N PRO A 22 32.79 10.16 -3.97
CA PRO A 22 33.82 9.12 -4.02
C PRO A 22 34.51 9.02 -2.66
N ASP A 23 34.46 7.83 -2.05
CA ASP A 23 35.21 7.47 -0.85
C ASP A 23 36.43 6.64 -1.31
N GLU A 24 37.51 7.37 -1.59
CA GLU A 24 38.75 6.81 -2.15
C GLU A 24 39.41 5.83 -1.18
N GLU A 25 39.38 6.12 0.13
CA GLU A 25 39.96 5.28 1.18
C GLU A 25 39.36 3.87 1.17
N ASN A 26 38.04 3.78 0.96
CA ASN A 26 37.31 2.50 0.95
C ASN A 26 36.99 2.00 -0.48
N ASN A 27 37.52 2.65 -1.51
CA ASN A 27 37.27 2.36 -2.93
C ASN A 27 35.77 2.14 -3.25
N ARG A 28 34.93 3.07 -2.78
CA ARG A 28 33.46 2.98 -2.91
C ARG A 28 32.86 4.34 -3.23
N ILE A 29 31.59 4.35 -3.63
CA ILE A 29 30.83 5.58 -3.82
C ILE A 29 29.75 5.66 -2.75
N ILE A 30 29.76 6.72 -1.94
CA ILE A 30 28.69 6.98 -0.98
C ILE A 30 27.48 7.53 -1.74
N TYR A 31 26.32 6.91 -1.51
CA TYR A 31 25.07 7.30 -2.14
C TYR A 31 24.68 8.74 -1.78
N ALA A 32 24.11 9.46 -2.73
CA ALA A 32 23.71 10.86 -2.55
C ALA A 32 22.43 10.99 -1.71
N LEU A 33 22.40 11.90 -0.74
CA LEU A 33 21.16 12.20 -0.02
C LEU A 33 20.04 12.67 -0.95
N LYS A 34 20.39 13.45 -1.99
CA LYS A 34 19.41 13.96 -2.96
C LYS A 34 18.78 12.87 -3.84
N ALA A 35 19.46 11.74 -4.00
CA ALA A 35 18.97 10.64 -4.82
C ALA A 35 17.98 9.74 -4.06
N ILE A 36 17.83 9.93 -2.74
CA ILE A 36 16.84 9.19 -1.94
C ILE A 36 15.42 9.60 -2.37
N ASN A 37 14.61 8.61 -2.71
CA ASN A 37 13.24 8.80 -3.13
C ASN A 37 12.39 9.44 -2.02
N GLY A 38 11.70 10.54 -2.35
CA GLY A 38 10.89 11.29 -1.39
C GLY A 38 11.66 12.33 -0.58
N ILE A 39 12.96 12.49 -0.80
CA ILE A 39 13.78 13.52 -0.14
C ILE A 39 14.05 14.68 -1.12
N GLY A 40 13.57 15.88 -0.74
CA GLY A 40 13.73 17.12 -1.50
C GLY A 40 15.01 17.88 -1.14
N ASP A 41 15.42 18.81 -2.00
CA ASP A 41 16.66 19.59 -1.86
C ASP A 41 16.73 20.33 -0.52
N ASP A 42 15.62 20.93 -0.10
CA ASP A 42 15.53 21.69 1.15
C ASP A 42 15.84 20.81 2.36
N VAL A 43 15.30 19.58 2.38
CA VAL A 43 15.57 18.62 3.45
C VAL A 43 17.04 18.23 3.46
N VAL A 44 17.63 17.97 2.29
CA VAL A 44 19.05 17.64 2.20
C VAL A 44 19.92 18.78 2.73
N ARG A 45 19.61 20.03 2.37
CA ARG A 45 20.33 21.21 2.88
C ARG A 45 20.22 21.33 4.40
N ILE A 46 19.01 21.19 4.95
CA ILE A 46 18.78 21.22 6.40
C ILE A 46 19.57 20.10 7.08
N LEU A 47 19.59 18.88 6.52
CA LEU A 47 20.37 17.77 7.06
C LEU A 47 21.88 18.07 7.07
N LEU A 48 22.39 18.66 5.98
CA LEU A 48 23.80 19.02 5.85
C LEU A 48 24.23 20.13 6.81
N GLU A 49 23.42 21.19 6.92
CA GLU A 49 23.68 22.35 7.78
C GLU A 49 23.65 22.02 9.28
N ASN A 50 22.94 20.93 9.64
CA ASN A 50 22.80 20.49 11.03
C ASN A 50 23.78 19.38 11.44
N ARG A 51 24.75 19.03 10.60
CA ARG A 51 25.77 18.04 10.97
C ARG A 51 26.80 18.57 11.97
N PRO A 52 27.50 17.67 12.68
CA PRO A 52 27.24 16.23 12.74
C PRO A 52 26.07 15.90 13.67
N TYR A 53 25.51 14.70 13.49
CA TYR A 53 24.56 14.07 14.40
C TYR A 53 25.25 13.02 15.24
N ARG A 54 25.05 13.05 16.56
CA ARG A 54 25.74 12.12 17.47
C ARG A 54 25.08 10.75 17.52
N ASP A 55 23.76 10.73 17.65
CA ASP A 55 22.95 9.54 17.86
C ASP A 55 21.49 9.82 17.39
N MET A 56 20.63 8.80 17.46
CA MET A 56 19.23 8.95 17.05
C MET A 56 18.46 9.95 17.92
N GLN A 57 18.78 10.07 19.20
CA GLN A 57 18.10 10.99 20.12
C GLN A 57 18.40 12.44 19.74
N ASP A 58 19.66 12.76 19.47
CA ASP A 58 20.10 14.06 18.95
C ASP A 58 19.36 14.40 17.64
N PHE A 59 19.25 13.44 16.73
CA PHE A 59 18.48 13.63 15.49
C PHE A 59 17.00 13.90 15.76
N TYR A 60 16.36 13.12 16.64
CA TYR A 60 14.94 13.30 16.98
C TYR A 60 14.66 14.67 17.58
N GLU A 61 15.50 15.12 18.51
CA GLU A 61 15.34 16.42 19.16
C GLU A 61 15.49 17.58 18.17
N ARG A 62 16.52 17.53 17.34
CA ARG A 62 16.86 18.63 16.43
C ARG A 62 16.01 18.66 15.16
N MET A 63 15.55 17.51 14.69
CA MET A 63 14.95 17.38 13.35
C MET A 63 13.47 16.97 13.37
N ILE A 64 13.09 16.05 14.26
CA ILE A 64 11.72 15.51 14.31
C ILE A 64 10.82 16.36 15.22
N LYS A 65 11.25 16.63 16.46
CA LYS A 65 10.47 17.43 17.42
C LYS A 65 10.30 18.88 16.96
N THR A 66 11.29 19.43 16.23
CA THR A 66 11.23 20.75 15.58
C THR A 66 10.44 20.75 14.27
N LYS A 67 10.04 19.57 13.77
CA LYS A 67 9.31 19.37 12.50
C LYS A 67 10.07 19.83 11.25
N LEU A 68 11.40 19.95 11.33
CA LEU A 68 12.26 20.23 10.17
C LEU A 68 12.29 19.04 9.20
N VAL A 69 12.15 17.81 9.71
CA VAL A 69 11.97 16.59 8.93
C VAL A 69 10.59 16.00 9.23
N LYS A 70 9.79 15.79 8.17
CA LYS A 70 8.44 15.19 8.29
C LYS A 70 8.53 13.69 8.50
N ASN A 71 7.50 13.09 9.12
CA ASN A 71 7.43 11.64 9.36
C ASN A 71 7.62 10.81 8.08
N SER A 72 7.04 11.24 6.96
CA SER A 72 7.21 10.56 5.67
C SER A 72 8.65 10.58 5.17
N GLN A 73 9.38 11.67 5.44
CA GLN A 73 10.78 11.82 5.06
C GLN A 73 11.65 10.97 5.99
N MET A 74 11.38 11.01 7.30
CA MET A 74 12.11 10.20 8.28
C MET A 74 12.02 8.70 7.96
N MET A 75 10.83 8.18 7.65
CA MET A 75 10.66 6.79 7.24
C MET A 75 11.49 6.45 5.99
N GLN A 76 11.62 7.36 5.02
CA GLN A 76 12.46 7.11 3.85
C GLN A 76 13.95 7.14 4.18
N LEU A 77 14.39 8.03 5.08
CA LEU A 77 15.77 8.07 5.55
C LEU A 77 16.15 6.78 6.32
N ILE A 78 15.25 6.28 7.18
CA ILE A 78 15.43 4.98 7.84
C ILE A 78 15.53 3.87 6.80
N LYS A 79 14.58 3.77 5.85
CA LYS A 79 14.59 2.74 4.79
C LYS A 79 15.86 2.76 3.94
N ALA A 80 16.38 3.96 3.68
CA ALA A 80 17.61 4.21 2.95
C ALA A 80 18.88 3.84 3.73
N GLY A 81 18.78 3.49 5.02
CA GLY A 81 19.93 3.17 5.86
C GLY A 81 20.79 4.37 6.21
N VAL A 82 20.21 5.57 6.19
CA VAL A 82 20.93 6.83 6.48
C VAL A 82 21.51 6.83 7.89
N PHE A 83 20.83 6.17 8.83
CA PHE A 83 21.20 6.16 10.25
C PHE A 83 22.01 4.94 10.68
N ASP A 84 22.36 4.05 9.76
CA ASP A 84 23.05 2.79 10.08
C ASP A 84 24.43 3.00 10.76
N GLU A 85 25.02 4.21 10.66
CA GLU A 85 26.28 4.56 11.34
C GLU A 85 26.12 5.13 12.76
N ILE A 86 24.92 5.63 13.12
CA ILE A 86 24.66 6.26 14.42
C ILE A 86 23.58 5.55 15.25
N SER A 87 22.87 4.60 14.64
CA SER A 87 21.84 3.78 15.31
C SER A 87 22.50 2.62 16.06
N ASN A 88 22.01 2.35 17.27
CA ASN A 88 22.42 1.18 18.06
C ASN A 88 21.57 -0.07 17.76
N THR A 89 20.50 0.08 16.98
CA THR A 89 19.60 -0.99 16.57
C THR A 89 19.62 -1.15 15.05
N ASP A 90 19.25 -2.33 14.56
CA ASP A 90 19.13 -2.55 13.13
C ASP A 90 17.96 -1.75 12.55
N ARG A 91 17.97 -1.59 11.22
CA ARG A 91 17.03 -0.75 10.48
C ARG A 91 15.56 -1.12 10.71
N ILE A 92 15.26 -2.40 10.94
CA ILE A 92 13.87 -2.87 11.16
C ILE A 92 13.41 -2.44 12.55
N GLU A 93 14.24 -2.69 13.57
CA GLU A 93 13.91 -2.27 14.94
C GLU A 93 13.86 -0.75 15.06
N LEU A 94 14.78 -0.01 14.43
CA LEU A 94 14.74 1.45 14.37
C LEU A 94 13.43 1.98 13.77
N MET A 95 12.94 1.36 12.68
CA MET A 95 11.65 1.71 12.08
C MET A 95 10.49 1.43 13.03
N LYS A 96 10.53 0.31 13.77
CA LYS A 96 9.48 -0.05 14.73
C LYS A 96 9.42 0.92 15.90
N GLU A 97 10.58 1.25 16.48
CA GLU A 97 10.72 2.24 17.53
C GLU A 97 10.17 3.59 17.07
N TYR A 98 10.60 4.07 15.90
CA TYR A 98 10.17 5.35 15.36
C TYR A 98 8.65 5.41 15.12
N ILE A 99 8.05 4.37 14.54
CA ILE A 99 6.60 4.32 14.30
C ILE A 99 5.83 4.32 15.62
N SER A 100 6.27 3.50 16.58
CA SER A 100 5.67 3.35 17.90
C SER A 100 5.71 4.65 18.72
N GLU A 101 6.78 5.45 18.58
CA GLU A 101 6.99 6.68 19.35
C GLU A 101 6.40 7.93 18.68
N PHE A 102 6.57 8.09 17.35
CA PHE A 102 6.29 9.36 16.67
C PHE A 102 5.10 9.32 15.70
N LEU A 103 4.66 8.15 15.25
CA LEU A 103 3.53 8.05 14.30
C LEU A 103 2.23 7.64 14.98
N VAL A 104 2.31 6.80 16.01
CA VAL A 104 1.13 6.25 16.66
C VAL A 104 0.78 7.04 17.92
N SER A 105 -0.40 7.66 17.92
CA SER A 105 -0.97 8.26 19.12
C SER A 105 -1.58 7.18 20.01
N LYS A 106 -0.75 6.57 20.86
CA LYS A 106 -1.21 5.59 21.86
C LYS A 106 -2.20 6.23 22.82
N CYS A 107 -3.22 5.49 23.20
CA CYS A 107 -4.19 5.91 24.18
C CYS A 107 -3.64 5.69 25.59
N ASN A 108 -3.97 6.59 26.52
CA ASN A 108 -3.70 6.41 27.95
C ASN A 108 -4.87 5.76 28.69
N ALA A 109 -6.06 5.76 28.08
CA ALA A 109 -7.27 5.12 28.57
C ALA A 109 -8.20 4.85 27.38
N LEU A 110 -9.03 3.81 27.46
CA LEU A 110 -10.08 3.55 26.48
C LEU A 110 -11.44 3.98 27.00
N GLY A 111 -12.29 4.38 26.06
CA GLY A 111 -13.72 4.56 26.29
C GLY A 111 -14.51 4.33 25.01
N MET A 112 -15.79 4.71 25.03
CA MET A 112 -16.67 4.54 23.87
C MET A 112 -16.27 5.40 22.67
N GLN A 113 -15.39 6.40 22.84
CA GLN A 113 -14.86 7.20 21.73
C GLN A 113 -14.01 6.35 20.76
N GLN A 114 -13.29 5.36 21.28
CA GLN A 114 -12.44 4.46 20.50
C GLN A 114 -13.21 3.27 19.90
N PHE A 115 -14.52 3.13 20.19
CA PHE A 115 -15.32 1.95 19.86
C PHE A 115 -15.27 1.58 18.37
N ASN A 116 -15.44 2.56 17.47
CA ASN A 116 -15.42 2.29 16.03
C ASN A 116 -14.06 1.76 15.57
N LYS A 117 -12.95 2.36 16.04
CA LYS A 117 -11.61 1.89 15.69
C LYS A 117 -11.33 0.52 16.28
N LEU A 118 -11.80 0.26 17.48
CA LEU A 118 -11.71 -1.04 18.13
C LEU A 118 -12.42 -2.14 17.35
N LEU A 119 -13.60 -1.87 16.77
CA LEU A 119 -14.28 -2.81 15.88
C LEU A 119 -13.47 -3.09 14.61
N VAL A 120 -12.93 -2.06 13.96
CA VAL A 120 -12.07 -2.22 12.76
C VAL A 120 -10.84 -3.07 13.07
N LEU A 121 -10.18 -2.84 14.21
CA LEU A 121 -9.05 -3.68 14.64
C LEU A 121 -9.50 -5.11 14.94
N ASN A 122 -10.68 -5.30 15.53
CA ASN A 122 -11.20 -6.62 15.85
C ASN A 122 -11.55 -7.45 14.60
N GLU A 123 -12.01 -6.83 13.52
CA GLU A 123 -12.23 -7.53 12.24
C GLU A 123 -10.95 -8.22 11.73
N LYS A 124 -9.78 -7.63 12.04
CA LYS A 124 -8.49 -8.14 11.62
C LYS A 124 -7.85 -9.08 12.64
N TYR A 125 -7.89 -8.72 13.92
CA TYR A 125 -7.11 -9.40 14.96
C TYR A 125 -7.95 -10.29 15.90
N ASN A 126 -9.28 -10.19 15.84
CA ASN A 126 -10.22 -11.00 16.61
C ASN A 126 -9.87 -11.09 18.11
N PHE A 127 -9.69 -9.93 18.77
CA PHE A 127 -9.22 -9.84 20.16
C PHE A 127 -10.33 -9.47 21.16
N ILE A 128 -11.52 -9.09 20.68
CA ILE A 128 -12.68 -8.85 21.55
C ILE A 128 -13.26 -10.20 21.99
N PRO A 129 -13.40 -10.47 23.30
CA PRO A 129 -14.01 -11.69 23.80
C PRO A 129 -15.44 -11.92 23.28
N GLU A 130 -15.75 -13.17 22.90
CA GLU A 130 -17.07 -13.54 22.37
C GLU A 130 -18.22 -13.19 23.31
N LYS A 131 -18.00 -13.29 24.63
CA LYS A 131 -18.98 -12.88 25.66
C LYS A 131 -19.43 -11.42 25.56
N LEU A 132 -18.69 -10.56 24.88
CA LEU A 132 -19.01 -9.14 24.69
C LEU A 132 -19.80 -8.87 23.40
N GLN A 133 -20.01 -9.86 22.54
CA GLN A 133 -20.71 -9.68 21.27
C GLN A 133 -22.15 -9.20 21.48
N LEU A 134 -22.84 -9.67 22.51
CA LEU A 134 -24.17 -9.19 22.86
C LEU A 134 -24.14 -7.70 23.27
N ALA A 135 -23.18 -7.30 24.11
CA ALA A 135 -23.01 -5.90 24.50
C ALA A 135 -22.70 -4.99 23.29
N ILE A 136 -21.90 -5.46 22.32
CA ILE A 136 -21.67 -4.78 21.04
C ILE A 136 -22.98 -4.64 20.25
N ARG A 137 -23.79 -5.70 20.17
CA ARG A 137 -25.11 -5.64 19.52
C ARG A 137 -26.00 -4.60 20.18
N HIS A 138 -26.00 -4.46 21.50
CA HIS A 138 -26.75 -3.40 22.19
C HIS A 138 -26.26 -1.99 21.85
N VAL A 139 -24.96 -1.77 21.66
CA VAL A 139 -24.42 -0.48 21.19
C VAL A 139 -24.96 -0.15 19.80
N ASN A 140 -24.91 -1.11 18.87
CA ASN A 140 -25.40 -0.94 17.51
C ASN A 140 -26.93 -0.80 17.46
N PHE A 141 -27.65 -1.58 18.27
CA PHE A 141 -29.10 -1.52 18.39
C PHE A 141 -29.55 -0.14 18.87
N LYS A 142 -28.92 0.40 19.93
CA LYS A 142 -29.16 1.77 20.37
C LYS A 142 -28.97 2.78 19.23
N LYS A 143 -27.88 2.65 18.45
CA LYS A 143 -27.61 3.55 17.33
C LYS A 143 -28.69 3.45 16.24
N TYR A 144 -29.17 2.24 15.98
CA TYR A 144 -30.22 1.97 15.01
C TYR A 144 -31.57 2.59 15.43
N VAL A 145 -32.08 2.25 16.63
CA VAL A 145 -33.42 2.68 17.06
C VAL A 145 -33.53 4.16 17.42
N LEU A 146 -32.39 4.83 17.67
CA LEU A 146 -32.35 6.27 17.94
C LEU A 146 -31.90 7.08 16.71
N ASP A 147 -31.85 6.45 15.53
CA ASP A 147 -31.70 7.18 14.28
C ASP A 147 -32.93 8.06 14.02
N ASP A 148 -32.73 9.21 13.38
CA ASP A 148 -33.80 10.17 13.11
C ASP A 148 -34.90 9.57 12.20
N TYR A 149 -34.60 8.52 11.44
CA TYR A 149 -35.61 7.76 10.69
C TYR A 149 -36.72 7.19 11.60
N PHE A 150 -36.38 6.76 12.81
CA PHE A 150 -37.33 6.19 13.78
C PHE A 150 -37.94 7.26 14.69
N PHE A 151 -37.54 8.53 14.55
CA PHE A 151 -38.04 9.60 15.39
C PHE A 151 -39.55 9.77 15.21
N TYR A 152 -40.29 9.70 16.31
CA TYR A 152 -41.74 9.85 16.30
C TYR A 152 -42.18 11.24 16.72
N LYS A 153 -41.85 11.66 17.96
CA LYS A 153 -42.17 13.00 18.45
C LYS A 153 -41.37 13.38 19.69
N ASN A 154 -41.34 14.67 19.98
CA ASN A 154 -40.89 15.17 21.29
C ASN A 154 -41.98 14.98 22.34
N VAL A 155 -41.58 14.66 23.57
CA VAL A 155 -42.47 14.68 24.73
C VAL A 155 -42.63 16.13 25.20
N ILE A 156 -43.85 16.66 25.03
CA ILE A 156 -44.26 17.99 25.50
C ILE A 156 -45.27 17.78 26.63
N ILE A 157 -44.98 18.34 27.80
CA ILE A 157 -45.86 18.24 28.98
C ILE A 157 -46.73 19.49 29.01
N ASP A 158 -48.03 19.32 28.84
CA ASP A 158 -49.01 20.41 28.89
C ASP A 158 -48.98 21.12 30.24
N GLY A 159 -49.03 22.45 30.21
CA GLY A 159 -48.97 23.30 31.41
C GLY A 159 -47.57 23.50 32.01
N LYS A 160 -46.50 22.89 31.45
CA LYS A 160 -45.11 23.19 31.81
C LYS A 160 -44.43 24.01 30.72
N LYS A 161 -43.56 24.94 31.13
CA LYS A 161 -42.71 25.69 30.20
C LYS A 161 -41.88 24.69 29.40
N VAL A 162 -42.04 24.71 28.08
CA VAL A 162 -41.26 23.92 27.11
C VAL A 162 -39.77 24.02 27.48
N PRO A 163 -39.11 22.91 27.86
CA PRO A 163 -37.67 22.90 28.10
C PRO A 163 -36.82 23.52 26.97
N LYS A 164 -35.56 23.81 27.27
CA LYS A 164 -34.60 24.18 26.22
C LYS A 164 -34.40 22.98 25.27
N ALA A 165 -34.04 23.25 24.02
CA ALA A 165 -33.65 22.22 23.06
C ALA A 165 -32.63 21.25 23.70
N GLY A 166 -32.88 19.95 23.58
CA GLY A 166 -32.07 18.88 24.20
C GLY A 166 -32.47 18.45 25.62
N TYR A 167 -33.42 19.14 26.28
CA TYR A 167 -33.91 18.76 27.62
C TYR A 167 -35.23 17.98 27.60
N HIS A 168 -35.95 18.01 26.48
CA HIS A 168 -37.13 17.18 26.25
C HIS A 168 -36.75 15.71 26.14
N ASP A 169 -37.67 14.83 26.51
CA ASP A 169 -37.55 13.43 26.09
C ASP A 169 -38.03 13.30 24.64
N ARG A 170 -37.52 12.29 23.93
CA ARG A 170 -37.87 11.98 22.54
C ARG A 170 -38.45 10.60 22.48
N LEU A 171 -39.44 10.43 21.62
CA LEU A 171 -40.07 9.14 21.36
C LEU A 171 -39.64 8.62 20.00
N PHE A 172 -39.34 7.32 19.94
CA PHE A 172 -38.94 6.63 18.71
C PHE A 172 -39.88 5.46 18.47
N LYS A 173 -40.41 5.32 17.24
CA LYS A 173 -41.28 4.20 16.85
C LYS A 173 -40.41 3.10 16.26
N LEU A 174 -40.51 1.90 16.82
CA LEU A 174 -39.78 0.74 16.32
C LEU A 174 -40.38 0.22 15.00
N ASP A 175 -39.59 -0.57 14.27
CA ASP A 175 -40.01 -1.33 13.08
C ASP A 175 -40.00 -2.83 13.36
N GLU A 176 -40.37 -3.64 12.37
CA GLU A 176 -40.39 -5.09 12.49
C GLU A 176 -39.04 -5.67 12.90
N THR A 177 -37.94 -5.11 12.38
CA THR A 177 -36.58 -5.57 12.66
C THR A 177 -36.20 -5.31 14.11
N SER A 178 -36.38 -4.07 14.57
CA SER A 178 -36.01 -3.66 15.93
C SER A 178 -36.93 -4.25 17.00
N MET A 179 -38.22 -4.46 16.71
CA MET A 179 -39.17 -5.07 17.64
C MET A 179 -38.69 -6.43 18.15
N ARG A 180 -38.18 -7.29 17.26
CA ARG A 180 -37.73 -8.64 17.63
C ARG A 180 -36.60 -8.60 18.66
N PHE A 181 -35.61 -7.73 18.43
CA PHE A 181 -34.48 -7.57 19.35
C PHE A 181 -34.91 -6.88 20.66
N PHE A 182 -35.82 -5.89 20.57
CA PHE A 182 -36.35 -5.19 21.73
C PHE A 182 -37.07 -6.17 22.68
N ILE A 183 -38.07 -6.91 22.18
CA ILE A 183 -38.86 -7.87 22.97
C ILE A 183 -37.97 -8.92 23.63
N GLN A 184 -36.92 -9.36 22.94
CA GLN A 184 -36.04 -10.41 23.44
C GLN A 184 -35.16 -9.94 24.62
N TYR A 185 -34.73 -8.68 24.63
CA TYR A 185 -33.66 -8.24 25.53
C TYR A 185 -33.97 -7.03 26.40
N TYR A 186 -35.06 -6.30 26.13
CA TYR A 186 -35.46 -5.11 26.87
C TYR A 186 -36.84 -5.32 27.50
N SER A 187 -37.05 -4.67 28.63
CA SER A 187 -38.34 -4.60 29.30
C SER A 187 -39.28 -3.58 28.63
N GLU A 188 -40.57 -3.72 28.91
CA GLU A 188 -41.59 -2.77 28.43
C GLU A 188 -41.58 -1.44 29.19
N ASP A 189 -40.71 -1.27 30.20
CA ASP A 189 -40.61 -0.05 31.01
C ASP A 189 -40.35 1.21 30.17
N SER A 190 -39.66 1.07 29.03
CA SER A 190 -39.39 2.19 28.13
C SER A 190 -40.50 2.44 27.10
N VAL A 191 -41.53 1.59 27.01
CA VAL A 191 -42.64 1.74 26.08
C VAL A 191 -43.62 2.81 26.58
N GLU A 192 -44.05 3.70 25.69
CA GLU A 192 -44.99 4.79 25.96
C GLU A 192 -46.31 4.62 25.20
N ALA A 193 -46.29 3.93 24.06
CA ALA A 193 -47.47 3.63 23.27
C ALA A 193 -47.21 2.44 22.33
N VAL A 194 -48.30 1.89 21.77
CA VAL A 194 -48.27 0.90 20.68
C VAL A 194 -49.03 1.51 19.50
N ILE A 195 -48.40 1.58 18.33
CA ILE A 195 -48.97 2.17 17.10
C ILE A 195 -48.71 1.22 15.95
N ASP A 196 -49.78 0.76 15.31
CA ASP A 196 -49.72 -0.22 14.21
C ASP A 196 -48.89 -1.46 14.59
N GLU A 197 -49.14 -1.99 15.80
CA GLU A 197 -48.42 -3.16 16.37
C GLU A 197 -46.95 -2.90 16.76
N PHE A 198 -46.42 -1.70 16.53
CA PHE A 198 -45.04 -1.32 16.89
C PHE A 198 -44.98 -0.53 18.19
N TYR A 199 -43.97 -0.80 19.00
CA TYR A 199 -43.71 -0.05 20.23
C TYR A 199 -43.15 1.34 19.91
N VAL A 200 -43.63 2.33 20.64
CA VAL A 200 -43.06 3.68 20.69
C VAL A 200 -42.37 3.83 22.04
N ILE A 201 -41.05 4.03 22.02
CA ILE A 201 -40.21 4.01 23.22
C ILE A 201 -39.72 5.41 23.61
N SER A 202 -39.61 5.66 24.91
CA SER A 202 -38.92 6.80 25.50
C SER A 202 -37.40 6.65 25.36
N GLU A 203 -36.75 7.62 24.73
CA GLU A 203 -35.29 7.65 24.59
C GLU A 203 -34.60 7.63 25.96
N LYS A 204 -35.05 8.43 26.92
CA LYS A 204 -34.41 8.48 28.24
C LYS A 204 -34.53 7.16 29.01
N ARG A 205 -35.71 6.54 29.03
CA ARG A 205 -35.91 5.25 29.72
C ARG A 205 -35.15 4.13 29.02
N PHE A 206 -35.20 4.10 27.69
CA PHE A 206 -34.43 3.15 26.88
C PHE A 206 -32.92 3.29 27.07
N ILE A 207 -32.35 4.50 27.01
CA ILE A 207 -30.90 4.72 27.20
C ILE A 207 -30.45 4.26 28.60
N LYS A 208 -31.30 4.45 29.62
CA LYS A 208 -31.01 4.05 30.99
C LYS A 208 -30.89 2.53 31.10
N GLU A 209 -31.84 1.79 30.54
CA GLU A 209 -31.81 0.33 30.47
C GLU A 209 -30.67 -0.16 29.58
N ASN A 210 -30.50 0.38 28.37
CA ASN A 210 -29.39 0.04 27.48
C ASN A 210 -28.01 0.20 28.15
N LYS A 211 -27.87 1.14 29.10
CA LYS A 211 -26.62 1.34 29.85
C LYS A 211 -26.24 0.10 30.67
N THR A 212 -27.20 -0.69 31.16
CA THR A 212 -26.93 -1.93 31.91
C THR A 212 -26.40 -3.02 30.98
N HIS A 213 -27.01 -3.18 29.80
CA HIS A 213 -26.59 -4.17 28.81
C HIS A 213 -25.20 -3.91 28.23
N ILE A 214 -24.77 -2.65 28.11
CA ILE A 214 -23.42 -2.29 27.63
C ILE A 214 -22.38 -2.22 28.75
N ALA A 215 -22.76 -2.38 30.02
CA ALA A 215 -21.84 -2.27 31.16
C ALA A 215 -20.65 -3.24 31.07
N PRO A 216 -20.83 -4.53 30.69
CA PRO A 216 -19.71 -5.47 30.57
C PRO A 216 -18.65 -5.02 29.55
N LEU A 217 -19.08 -4.40 28.45
CA LEU A 217 -18.18 -3.84 27.45
C LEU A 217 -17.42 -2.63 28.01
N LYS A 218 -18.10 -1.74 28.74
CA LYS A 218 -17.46 -0.58 29.36
C LYS A 218 -16.43 -0.99 30.40
N GLU A 219 -16.75 -1.98 31.23
CA GLU A 219 -15.82 -2.54 32.21
C GLU A 219 -14.60 -3.15 31.52
N TRP A 220 -14.80 -3.94 30.47
CA TRP A 220 -13.69 -4.51 29.68
C TRP A 220 -12.77 -3.44 29.09
N LEU A 221 -13.30 -2.33 28.58
CA LEU A 221 -12.49 -1.20 28.09
C LEU A 221 -11.62 -0.54 29.18
N THR A 222 -11.93 -0.72 30.47
CA THR A 222 -11.10 -0.16 31.56
C THR A 222 -9.92 -1.04 31.94
N LEU A 223 -9.85 -2.27 31.43
CA LEU A 223 -8.76 -3.19 31.75
C LEU A 223 -7.45 -2.74 31.09
N GLU A 224 -6.36 -2.74 31.86
CA GLU A 224 -5.01 -2.42 31.37
C GLU A 224 -4.61 -3.33 30.20
N THR A 225 -4.89 -4.62 30.31
CA THR A 225 -4.63 -5.60 29.23
C THR A 225 -5.35 -5.26 27.93
N THR A 226 -6.54 -4.68 28.00
CA THR A 226 -7.32 -4.27 26.82
C THR A 226 -6.73 -3.01 26.19
N LEU A 227 -6.30 -2.05 27.03
CA LEU A 227 -5.59 -0.86 26.58
C LEU A 227 -4.26 -1.23 25.88
N GLU A 228 -3.48 -2.12 26.48
CA GLU A 228 -2.22 -2.61 25.93
C GLU A 228 -2.43 -3.31 24.58
N GLN A 229 -3.39 -4.23 24.49
CA GLN A 229 -3.73 -4.91 23.24
C GLN A 229 -4.17 -3.92 22.15
N TYR A 230 -5.05 -2.98 22.50
CA TYR A 230 -5.51 -1.95 21.56
C TYR A 230 -4.34 -1.12 21.03
N ASN A 231 -3.48 -0.60 21.92
CA ASN A 231 -2.30 0.17 21.53
C ASN A 231 -1.29 -0.66 20.72
N TYR A 232 -1.11 -1.93 21.07
CA TYR A 232 -0.28 -2.85 20.30
C TYR A 232 -0.79 -2.99 18.86
N TYR A 233 -2.11 -3.20 18.67
CA TYR A 233 -2.68 -3.35 17.34
C TYR A 233 -2.69 -2.04 16.53
N LEU A 234 -2.79 -0.87 17.18
CA LEU A 234 -2.56 0.41 16.52
C LEU A 234 -1.13 0.49 15.95
N VAL A 235 -0.14 0.04 16.71
CA VAL A 235 1.24 -0.02 16.23
C VAL A 235 1.38 -1.03 15.10
N GLN A 236 0.81 -2.23 15.22
CA GLN A 236 0.87 -3.24 14.16
C GLN A 236 0.29 -2.74 12.83
N GLU A 237 -0.88 -2.09 12.87
CA GLU A 237 -1.48 -1.49 11.67
C GLU A 237 -0.56 -0.44 11.04
N ALA A 238 0.01 0.46 11.85
CA ALA A 238 0.95 1.47 11.36
C ALA A 238 2.22 0.84 10.78
N LEU A 239 2.73 -0.26 11.36
CA LEU A 239 3.86 -1.02 10.84
C LEU A 239 3.55 -1.68 9.50
N GLU A 240 2.38 -2.29 9.34
CA GLU A 240 2.00 -2.92 8.08
C GLU A 240 1.86 -1.90 6.95
N GLU A 241 1.26 -0.74 7.25
CA GLU A 241 1.09 0.36 6.30
C GLU A 241 2.42 0.98 5.87
N ASN A 242 3.37 1.16 6.81
CA ASN A 242 4.55 1.99 6.57
C ASN A 242 5.86 1.19 6.46
N ALA A 243 5.93 0.02 7.06
CA ALA A 243 7.14 -0.79 7.26
C ALA A 243 6.99 -2.24 6.76
N SER A 244 6.02 -2.54 5.90
CA SER A 244 5.95 -3.83 5.23
C SER A 244 7.07 -4.04 4.20
N GLY A 245 7.34 -5.31 3.88
CA GLY A 245 8.35 -5.71 2.91
C GLY A 245 9.71 -6.08 3.53
N THR A 246 10.62 -6.54 2.68
CA THR A 246 11.98 -6.92 3.07
C THR A 246 12.92 -5.71 3.06
N LEU A 247 14.13 -5.86 3.62
CA LEU A 247 15.18 -4.84 3.50
C LEU A 247 15.50 -4.54 2.04
N SER A 248 15.57 -5.55 1.16
CA SER A 248 15.75 -5.33 -0.29
C SER A 248 14.65 -4.46 -0.87
N LYS A 249 13.39 -4.68 -0.45
CA LYS A 249 12.27 -3.85 -0.88
C LYS A 249 12.43 -2.40 -0.40
N TRP A 250 12.89 -2.20 0.83
CA TRP A 250 13.14 -0.87 1.38
C TRP A 250 14.26 -0.14 0.64
N GLU A 251 15.38 -0.80 0.36
CA GLU A 251 16.48 -0.22 -0.42
C GLU A 251 16.02 0.12 -1.83
N MET A 252 15.26 -0.76 -2.48
CA MET A 252 14.74 -0.47 -3.81
C MET A 252 13.77 0.71 -3.82
N ASP A 253 12.86 0.79 -2.84
CA ASP A 253 11.88 1.86 -2.79
C ASP A 253 12.50 3.22 -2.43
N SER A 254 13.55 3.23 -1.61
CA SER A 254 14.23 4.44 -1.13
C SER A 254 15.43 4.85 -1.98
N LEU A 255 16.28 3.91 -2.40
CA LEU A 255 17.54 4.13 -3.13
C LEU A 255 17.48 3.73 -4.61
N SER A 256 16.46 2.97 -5.04
CA SER A 256 16.37 2.41 -6.41
C SER A 256 17.56 1.52 -6.79
N ILE A 257 18.27 0.99 -5.80
CA ILE A 257 19.37 0.02 -5.91
C ILE A 257 19.28 -0.95 -4.72
N TYR A 258 20.00 -2.06 -4.82
CA TYR A 258 20.26 -2.95 -3.68
C TYR A 258 21.73 -2.72 -3.28
N ALA A 259 21.95 -1.99 -2.19
CA ALA A 259 23.27 -1.52 -1.78
C ALA A 259 23.95 -2.51 -0.82
N THR A 260 23.20 -2.96 0.19
CA THR A 260 23.69 -3.98 1.15
C THR A 260 22.94 -5.30 1.02
N THR A 261 21.87 -5.32 0.24
CA THR A 261 21.00 -6.48 0.06
C THR A 261 21.10 -7.06 -1.34
N GLU A 262 20.50 -8.23 -1.50
CA GLU A 262 20.44 -8.92 -2.78
C GLU A 262 19.19 -8.52 -3.56
N HIS A 263 19.22 -8.73 -4.88
CA HIS A 263 18.08 -8.49 -5.74
C HIS A 263 16.86 -9.29 -5.27
N GLU A 264 15.68 -8.68 -5.21
CA GLU A 264 14.43 -9.33 -4.76
C GLU A 264 13.97 -10.52 -5.64
N LEU A 265 14.66 -10.78 -6.75
CA LEU A 265 14.37 -11.89 -7.65
C LEU A 265 15.47 -12.96 -7.58
N LYS A 266 16.53 -12.79 -6.77
CA LYS A 266 17.71 -13.67 -6.77
C LYS A 266 17.32 -15.14 -6.63
N ASN A 267 16.43 -15.45 -5.69
CA ASN A 267 15.97 -16.82 -5.38
C ASN A 267 14.94 -17.37 -6.38
N MET A 268 14.51 -16.58 -7.37
CA MET A 268 13.57 -17.04 -8.39
C MET A 268 14.23 -18.11 -9.28
N LYS A 269 13.52 -19.23 -9.49
CA LYS A 269 13.94 -20.31 -10.40
C LYS A 269 13.72 -19.92 -11.86
N ASP A 270 14.66 -19.15 -12.41
CA ASP A 270 14.59 -18.58 -13.78
C ASP A 270 14.22 -19.62 -14.85
N ASN A 271 14.81 -20.81 -14.80
CA ASN A 271 14.56 -21.90 -15.75
C ASN A 271 13.08 -22.34 -15.79
N MET A 272 12.39 -22.37 -14.65
CA MET A 272 10.95 -22.72 -14.61
C MET A 272 10.09 -21.70 -15.36
N TYR A 273 10.58 -20.46 -15.46
CA TYR A 273 9.89 -19.35 -16.10
C TYR A 273 10.56 -18.93 -17.40
N GLY A 274 11.46 -19.74 -17.97
CA GLY A 274 12.19 -19.44 -19.21
C GLY A 274 12.83 -18.05 -19.21
N ILE A 275 13.29 -17.59 -18.06
CA ILE A 275 13.99 -16.32 -17.90
C ILE A 275 15.45 -16.55 -18.27
N GLU A 276 15.99 -15.66 -19.08
CA GLU A 276 17.37 -15.68 -19.54
C GLU A 276 18.06 -14.34 -19.20
N ASP A 277 19.38 -14.36 -19.06
CA ASP A 277 20.15 -13.13 -18.87
C ASP A 277 20.23 -12.35 -20.19
N PHE A 278 19.79 -11.10 -20.15
CA PHE A 278 19.88 -10.18 -21.28
C PHE A 278 21.30 -10.07 -21.85
N TYR A 279 22.31 -10.08 -20.98
CA TYR A 279 23.70 -9.88 -21.39
C TYR A 279 24.33 -11.11 -22.03
N GLU A 280 23.76 -12.29 -21.81
CA GLU A 280 24.15 -13.55 -22.47
C GLU A 280 23.40 -13.77 -23.80
N MET A 281 22.31 -13.02 -24.05
CA MET A 281 21.59 -13.08 -25.33
C MET A 281 22.40 -12.46 -26.48
N PRO A 282 22.24 -12.98 -27.72
CA PRO A 282 22.84 -12.36 -28.89
C PRO A 282 22.28 -10.95 -29.13
N GLU A 283 23.14 -10.02 -29.56
CA GLU A 283 22.74 -8.63 -29.83
C GLU A 283 21.80 -8.51 -31.03
N GLU A 284 22.00 -9.37 -32.03
CA GLU A 284 21.08 -9.55 -33.13
C GLU A 284 20.08 -10.68 -32.81
N PRO A 285 18.77 -10.46 -33.03
CA PRO A 285 17.77 -11.45 -32.69
C PRO A 285 17.84 -12.68 -33.60
N GLU A 286 17.89 -13.86 -32.99
CA GLU A 286 17.94 -15.13 -33.72
C GLU A 286 16.64 -15.36 -34.51
N ILE A 287 16.77 -15.63 -35.81
CA ILE A 287 15.64 -15.99 -36.68
C ILE A 287 15.41 -17.49 -36.56
N TYR A 288 14.19 -17.92 -36.25
CA TYR A 288 13.82 -19.34 -36.18
C TYR A 288 12.80 -19.76 -37.26
N ASP A 289 12.08 -18.82 -37.85
CA ASP A 289 11.06 -19.06 -38.86
C ASP A 289 10.82 -17.79 -39.69
N THR A 290 10.03 -17.85 -40.75
CA THR A 290 9.60 -16.70 -41.54
C THR A 290 8.11 -16.75 -41.82
N TYR A 291 7.46 -15.59 -41.93
CA TYR A 291 6.05 -15.50 -42.34
C TYR A 291 5.89 -14.49 -43.48
N THR A 292 4.84 -14.65 -44.27
CA THR A 292 4.52 -13.73 -45.36
C THR A 292 3.37 -12.82 -44.98
N LYS A 293 3.44 -11.55 -45.40
CA LYS A 293 2.34 -10.59 -45.24
C LYS A 293 2.15 -9.81 -46.53
N ARG A 294 0.89 -9.63 -46.93
CA ARG A 294 0.52 -8.72 -48.02
C ARG A 294 0.64 -7.28 -47.54
N ILE A 295 1.51 -6.51 -48.17
CA ILE A 295 1.72 -5.09 -47.90
C ILE A 295 1.22 -4.26 -49.09
N LYS A 296 0.56 -3.14 -48.80
CA LYS A 296 0.19 -2.16 -49.81
C LYS A 296 1.29 -1.13 -49.92
N ILE A 297 1.83 -0.95 -51.12
CA ILE A 297 2.88 0.03 -51.42
C ILE A 297 2.25 1.09 -52.32
N LYS A 298 2.41 2.36 -51.95
CA LYS A 298 1.93 3.50 -52.74
C LYS A 298 2.94 3.79 -53.85
N GLU A 299 2.48 3.77 -55.10
CA GLU A 299 3.25 4.19 -56.29
C GLU A 299 2.45 5.26 -57.02
N GLY A 300 2.89 6.53 -56.87
CA GLY A 300 2.13 7.69 -57.34
C GLY A 300 0.76 7.76 -56.65
N ASP A 301 -0.32 7.83 -57.44
CA ASP A 301 -1.71 7.80 -56.97
C ASP A 301 -2.32 6.38 -56.89
N THR A 302 -1.52 5.34 -57.17
CA THR A 302 -1.98 3.94 -57.16
C THR A 302 -1.38 3.15 -56.00
N TRP A 303 -2.04 2.02 -55.67
CA TRP A 303 -1.58 1.09 -54.65
C TRP A 303 -1.34 -0.28 -55.27
N ARG A 304 -0.13 -0.82 -55.11
CA ARG A 304 0.16 -2.21 -55.44
C ARG A 304 0.20 -3.07 -54.18
N THR A 305 -0.20 -4.34 -54.30
CA THR A 305 -0.08 -5.32 -53.22
C THR A 305 1.10 -6.23 -53.49
N GLU A 306 2.03 -6.31 -52.55
CA GLU A 306 3.21 -7.16 -52.63
C GLU A 306 3.22 -8.15 -51.46
N VAL A 307 3.62 -9.40 -51.70
CA VAL A 307 3.80 -10.39 -50.62
C VAL A 307 5.24 -10.28 -50.14
N LYS A 308 5.44 -9.74 -48.94
CA LYS A 308 6.76 -9.61 -48.33
C LYS A 308 6.98 -10.68 -47.26
N LYS A 309 8.16 -11.29 -47.26
CA LYS A 309 8.61 -12.20 -46.19
C LYS A 309 9.19 -11.39 -45.03
N PHE A 310 8.82 -11.79 -43.83
CA PHE A 310 9.28 -11.20 -42.56
C PHE A 310 9.87 -12.31 -41.68
N PRO A 311 10.99 -12.05 -40.99
CA PRO A 311 11.55 -13.00 -40.06
C PRO A 311 10.68 -13.12 -38.80
N LYS A 312 10.60 -14.33 -38.25
CA LYS A 312 10.18 -14.58 -36.86
C LYS A 312 11.43 -14.77 -36.00
N TYR A 313 11.54 -13.92 -35.00
CA TYR A 313 12.62 -13.95 -34.01
C TYR A 313 12.29 -14.85 -32.83
N ARG A 314 13.31 -15.51 -32.28
CA ARG A 314 13.15 -16.35 -31.10
C ARG A 314 12.76 -15.49 -29.90
N ILE A 315 11.60 -15.79 -29.31
CA ILE A 315 11.10 -15.05 -28.14
C ILE A 315 11.69 -15.66 -26.87
N LYS A 316 12.34 -14.81 -26.08
CA LYS A 316 12.91 -15.07 -24.75
C LYS A 316 12.12 -14.31 -23.69
N ARG A 317 12.40 -14.56 -22.40
CA ARG A 317 11.91 -13.72 -21.30
C ARG A 317 13.07 -13.18 -20.48
N ILE A 318 12.92 -11.94 -20.02
CA ILE A 318 13.76 -11.34 -18.98
C ILE A 318 12.89 -10.97 -17.79
N SER A 319 13.49 -10.82 -16.61
CA SER A 319 12.80 -10.32 -15.43
C SER A 319 13.63 -9.30 -14.68
N GLY A 320 12.96 -8.38 -13.99
CA GLY A 320 13.62 -7.35 -13.24
C GLY A 320 12.66 -6.47 -12.45
N THR A 321 13.25 -5.61 -11.64
CA THR A 321 12.54 -4.59 -10.88
C THR A 321 12.50 -3.28 -11.67
N VAL A 322 11.33 -2.67 -11.79
CA VAL A 322 11.13 -1.41 -12.50
C VAL A 322 11.83 -0.28 -11.75
N LEU A 323 12.80 0.36 -12.41
CA LEU A 323 13.46 1.56 -11.92
C LEU A 323 12.74 2.82 -12.38
N ASP A 324 12.41 2.88 -13.67
CA ASP A 324 11.79 4.06 -14.26
C ASP A 324 11.01 3.73 -15.53
N LYS A 325 10.21 4.68 -16.01
CA LYS A 325 9.50 4.58 -17.28
C LYS A 325 9.51 5.91 -18.02
N ASN A 326 9.64 5.82 -19.34
CA ASN A 326 9.47 6.96 -20.24
C ASN A 326 8.22 6.73 -21.09
N LYS A 327 7.16 7.50 -20.81
CA LYS A 327 5.85 7.36 -21.48
C LYS A 327 5.91 7.69 -22.96
N ASP A 328 6.63 8.75 -23.33
CA ASP A 328 6.73 9.22 -24.72
C ASP A 328 7.46 8.22 -25.60
N LYS A 329 8.51 7.62 -25.04
CA LYS A 329 9.30 6.59 -25.70
C LYS A 329 8.79 5.18 -25.42
N HIS A 330 7.72 4.97 -24.68
CA HIS A 330 7.21 3.63 -24.33
C HIS A 330 8.31 2.70 -23.79
N LEU A 331 9.24 3.24 -23.01
CA LEU A 331 10.38 2.53 -22.44
C LEU A 331 10.17 2.29 -20.95
N VAL A 332 10.62 1.14 -20.47
CA VAL A 332 10.70 0.81 -19.06
C VAL A 332 12.14 0.39 -18.75
N THR A 333 12.74 0.99 -17.74
CA THR A 333 14.07 0.63 -17.27
C THR A 333 13.94 -0.42 -16.19
N LEU A 334 14.49 -1.62 -16.43
CA LEU A 334 14.48 -2.73 -15.48
C LEU A 334 15.87 -2.94 -14.88
N LEU A 335 15.96 -3.07 -13.57
CA LEU A 335 17.10 -3.69 -12.92
C LEU A 335 16.88 -5.20 -12.94
N THR A 336 17.72 -5.93 -13.67
CA THR A 336 17.76 -7.40 -13.67
C THR A 336 18.79 -7.89 -12.65
N LYS A 337 18.92 -9.21 -12.47
CA LYS A 337 19.94 -9.80 -11.59
C LYS A 337 21.38 -9.42 -11.98
N THR A 338 21.61 -9.14 -13.26
CA THR A 338 22.94 -8.95 -13.86
C THR A 338 23.20 -7.51 -14.31
N GLY A 339 22.16 -6.69 -14.39
CA GLY A 339 22.30 -5.25 -14.63
C GLY A 339 21.04 -4.57 -15.15
N VAL A 340 21.18 -3.30 -15.50
CA VAL A 340 20.06 -2.47 -15.97
C VAL A 340 19.79 -2.73 -17.45
N VAL A 341 18.52 -2.91 -17.83
CA VAL A 341 18.07 -3.20 -19.19
C VAL A 341 16.95 -2.23 -19.57
N MET A 342 17.03 -1.66 -20.77
CA MET A 342 15.95 -0.86 -21.36
C MET A 342 14.99 -1.76 -22.11
N VAL A 343 13.72 -1.75 -21.71
CA VAL A 343 12.67 -2.53 -22.33
C VAL A 343 11.74 -1.62 -23.13
N LYS A 344 11.66 -1.84 -24.43
CA LYS A 344 10.82 -1.07 -25.35
C LYS A 344 9.54 -1.82 -25.67
N PHE A 345 8.41 -1.24 -25.28
CA PHE A 345 7.08 -1.74 -25.61
C PHE A 345 6.52 -1.05 -26.86
N SER A 346 5.56 -1.70 -27.53
CA SER A 346 4.68 -0.99 -28.45
C SER A 346 3.75 -0.05 -27.68
N LYS A 347 3.20 0.96 -28.36
CA LYS A 347 2.28 1.95 -27.75
C LYS A 347 1.12 1.27 -27.02
N GLY A 348 0.46 0.30 -27.66
CA GLY A 348 -0.68 -0.42 -27.09
C GLY A 348 -0.32 -1.23 -25.85
N GLN A 349 0.76 -2.01 -25.91
CA GLN A 349 1.24 -2.77 -24.74
C GLN A 349 1.62 -1.82 -23.60
N PHE A 350 2.33 -0.74 -23.90
CA PHE A 350 2.78 0.19 -22.88
C PHE A 350 1.60 0.80 -22.13
N VAL A 351 0.61 1.34 -22.84
CA VAL A 351 -0.59 1.93 -22.24
C VAL A 351 -1.35 0.88 -21.42
N HIS A 352 -1.51 -0.33 -21.94
CA HIS A 352 -2.22 -1.42 -21.26
C HIS A 352 -1.56 -1.82 -19.92
N TYR A 353 -0.23 -1.88 -19.84
CA TYR A 353 0.47 -2.21 -18.59
C TYR A 353 0.76 -0.99 -17.70
N ASP A 354 0.71 0.22 -18.25
CA ASP A 354 0.91 1.46 -17.48
C ASP A 354 -0.38 2.01 -16.84
N GLN A 355 -1.56 1.63 -17.33
CA GLN A 355 -2.82 2.18 -16.85
C GLN A 355 -3.04 1.96 -15.34
N GLN A 356 -3.67 2.92 -14.67
CA GLN A 356 -4.23 2.78 -13.34
C GLN A 356 -5.73 2.53 -13.47
N ILE A 357 -6.21 1.46 -12.84
CA ILE A 357 -7.58 0.97 -12.92
C ILE A 357 -8.29 1.36 -11.63
N SER A 358 -9.45 1.98 -11.74
CA SER A 358 -10.21 2.51 -10.61
C SER A 358 -11.71 2.37 -10.83
N SER A 359 -12.46 2.08 -9.77
CA SER A 359 -13.93 2.14 -9.75
C SER A 359 -14.42 3.41 -9.05
N ILE A 360 -15.68 3.72 -9.26
CA ILE A 360 -16.41 4.77 -8.54
C ILE A 360 -17.45 4.05 -7.68
N ASP A 361 -17.52 4.38 -6.39
CA ASP A 361 -18.55 3.84 -5.49
C ASP A 361 -19.90 4.53 -5.68
N GLU A 362 -20.95 4.02 -5.02
CA GLU A 362 -22.32 4.59 -5.06
C GLU A 362 -22.37 6.06 -4.60
N ASN A 363 -21.36 6.50 -3.83
CA ASN A 363 -21.25 7.85 -3.29
C ASN A 363 -20.38 8.78 -4.17
N GLY A 364 -19.93 8.32 -5.34
CA GLY A 364 -19.11 9.09 -6.27
C GLY A 364 -17.61 9.15 -5.95
N ASN A 365 -17.13 8.42 -4.94
CA ASN A 365 -15.71 8.38 -4.59
C ASN A 365 -14.95 7.41 -5.48
N LYS A 366 -13.80 7.87 -6.00
CA LYS A 366 -12.91 7.07 -6.84
C LYS A 366 -12.00 6.19 -5.99
N LYS A 367 -12.16 4.87 -6.10
CA LYS A 367 -11.29 3.87 -5.49
C LYS A 367 -10.32 3.29 -6.51
N VAL A 368 -9.02 3.37 -6.24
CA VAL A 368 -8.00 2.73 -7.10
C VAL A 368 -8.01 1.23 -6.84
N LEU A 369 -8.35 0.44 -7.85
CA LEU A 369 -8.41 -1.03 -7.79
C LEU A 369 -7.04 -1.65 -8.13
N GLU A 370 -6.37 -1.10 -9.14
CA GLU A 370 -5.05 -1.59 -9.56
C GLU A 370 -4.17 -0.42 -10.02
N LYS A 371 -2.92 -0.38 -9.54
CA LYS A 371 -1.92 0.60 -9.98
C LYS A 371 -1.20 0.10 -11.24
N SER A 372 -0.52 1.02 -11.93
CA SER A 372 0.41 0.71 -13.04
C SER A 372 1.34 -0.45 -12.69
N TRP A 373 1.49 -1.43 -13.59
CA TRP A 373 2.49 -2.47 -13.43
C TRP A 373 3.91 -1.93 -13.60
N PHE A 374 4.08 -0.81 -14.32
CA PHE A 374 5.34 -0.09 -14.47
C PHE A 374 5.58 0.95 -13.37
N LYS A 375 4.93 0.80 -12.20
CA LYS A 375 5.30 1.57 -11.02
C LYS A 375 6.70 1.14 -10.55
N ARG A 376 7.54 2.10 -10.17
CA ARG A 376 8.87 1.85 -9.58
C ARG A 376 8.78 0.85 -8.43
N GLY A 377 9.75 -0.07 -8.36
CA GLY A 377 9.83 -1.12 -7.35
C GLY A 377 8.94 -2.34 -7.62
N ASN A 378 8.08 -2.32 -8.64
CA ASN A 378 7.37 -3.50 -9.09
C ASN A 378 8.33 -4.45 -9.82
N LYS A 379 8.12 -5.75 -9.67
CA LYS A 379 8.85 -6.78 -10.39
C LYS A 379 8.01 -7.25 -11.57
N ILE A 380 8.60 -7.29 -12.75
CA ILE A 380 7.92 -7.77 -13.96
C ILE A 380 8.79 -8.79 -14.69
N ALA A 381 8.15 -9.72 -15.41
CA ALA A 381 8.81 -10.49 -16.45
C ALA A 381 8.21 -10.13 -17.81
N VAL A 382 9.07 -10.01 -18.82
CA VAL A 382 8.73 -9.49 -20.14
C VAL A 382 9.20 -10.47 -21.21
N CYS A 383 8.30 -10.80 -22.13
CA CYS A 383 8.62 -11.59 -23.33
C CYS A 383 9.11 -10.68 -24.44
N GLY A 384 10.12 -11.12 -25.18
CA GLY A 384 10.69 -10.32 -26.25
C GLY A 384 11.97 -10.90 -26.82
N TYR A 385 12.75 -10.04 -27.44
CA TYR A 385 14.06 -10.37 -27.99
C TYR A 385 15.02 -9.18 -27.80
N ARG A 386 16.31 -9.48 -27.71
CA ARG A 386 17.36 -8.45 -27.68
C ARG A 386 17.56 -7.87 -29.09
N GLN A 387 17.73 -6.56 -29.13
CA GLN A 387 18.13 -5.83 -30.31
C GLN A 387 19.12 -4.75 -29.85
N ASN A 388 20.41 -5.03 -30.01
CA ASN A 388 21.51 -4.23 -29.47
C ASN A 388 21.35 -4.06 -27.95
N ASP A 389 21.27 -2.81 -27.47
CA ASP A 389 21.13 -2.45 -26.05
C ASP A 389 19.68 -2.42 -25.54
N ILE A 390 18.71 -2.80 -26.38
CA ILE A 390 17.28 -2.72 -26.04
C ILE A 390 16.67 -4.12 -26.08
N PHE A 391 15.87 -4.44 -25.07
CA PHE A 391 14.97 -5.59 -25.12
C PHE A 391 13.62 -5.15 -25.70
N ARG A 392 13.24 -5.69 -26.86
CA ARG A 392 11.98 -5.38 -27.53
C ARG A 392 10.88 -6.28 -26.99
N ALA A 393 9.94 -5.71 -26.24
CA ALA A 393 8.82 -6.46 -25.70
C ALA A 393 7.88 -6.89 -26.83
N TYR A 394 7.78 -8.21 -27.05
CA TYR A 394 7.04 -8.76 -28.17
C TYR A 394 6.62 -10.21 -27.89
N LYS A 395 5.52 -10.62 -28.51
CA LYS A 395 5.13 -12.03 -28.61
C LYS A 395 4.44 -12.28 -29.96
N TYR A 396 4.57 -13.50 -30.47
CA TYR A 396 3.74 -13.97 -31.58
C TYR A 396 2.46 -14.63 -31.04
N ALA A 397 1.46 -14.82 -31.91
CA ALA A 397 0.22 -15.50 -31.54
C ALA A 397 0.43 -16.98 -31.20
N ASP A 398 1.40 -17.61 -31.86
CA ASP A 398 1.87 -18.99 -31.68
C ASP A 398 2.99 -19.12 -30.62
N SER A 399 3.29 -18.05 -29.89
CA SER A 399 4.24 -18.12 -28.77
C SER A 399 3.63 -18.91 -27.60
N ALA A 400 4.48 -19.66 -26.87
CA ALA A 400 4.11 -20.34 -25.62
C ALA A 400 3.58 -19.38 -24.53
N TYR A 401 3.77 -18.06 -24.69
CA TYR A 401 3.40 -17.04 -23.71
C TYR A 401 2.10 -16.33 -24.09
N LYS A 402 1.09 -16.43 -23.21
CA LYS A 402 -0.21 -15.78 -23.41
C LYS A 402 -0.09 -14.24 -23.43
N HIS A 403 0.76 -13.66 -22.58
CA HIS A 403 0.94 -12.20 -22.46
C HIS A 403 2.41 -11.79 -22.59
N SER A 404 2.65 -10.59 -23.11
CA SER A 404 4.01 -10.05 -23.27
C SER A 404 4.65 -9.56 -21.96
N CYS A 405 3.85 -9.33 -20.92
CA CYS A 405 4.31 -8.89 -19.62
C CYS A 405 3.49 -9.59 -18.53
N MET A 406 4.13 -9.87 -17.40
CA MET A 406 3.48 -10.36 -16.17
C MET A 406 4.04 -9.58 -14.98
N LEU A 407 3.18 -9.34 -13.99
CA LEU A 407 3.57 -8.72 -12.71
C LEU A 407 3.90 -9.82 -11.70
N ILE A 408 5.13 -9.82 -11.19
CA ILE A 408 5.56 -10.73 -10.13
C ILE A 408 5.17 -10.10 -8.79
N LYS A 409 4.21 -10.73 -8.09
CA LYS A 409 3.69 -10.25 -6.80
C LYS A 409 4.56 -10.73 -5.64
N LYS A 410 5.01 -11.99 -5.71
CA LYS A 410 5.84 -12.61 -4.67
C LYS A 410 6.74 -13.67 -5.29
N VAL A 411 7.95 -13.81 -4.74
CA VAL A 411 8.82 -14.98 -4.92
C VAL A 411 8.73 -15.77 -3.62
N ASN A 412 8.38 -17.05 -3.72
CA ASN A 412 8.28 -17.96 -2.57
C ASN A 412 9.66 -18.53 -2.23
N ASP A 413 9.78 -19.11 -1.05
CA ASP A 413 11.07 -19.64 -0.54
C ASP A 413 11.59 -20.81 -1.40
N ASP A 414 10.70 -21.55 -2.05
CA ASP A 414 11.04 -22.61 -3.00
C ASP A 414 11.47 -22.09 -4.39
N GLY A 415 11.51 -20.76 -4.58
CA GLY A 415 11.85 -20.07 -5.83
C GLY A 415 10.74 -20.02 -6.87
N SER A 416 9.54 -20.51 -6.54
CA SER A 416 8.34 -20.29 -7.36
C SER A 416 7.82 -18.86 -7.22
N ILE A 417 6.97 -18.41 -8.15
CA ILE A 417 6.39 -17.06 -8.12
C ILE A 417 4.87 -17.08 -8.07
N LEU A 418 4.32 -16.14 -7.31
CA LEU A 418 2.95 -15.67 -7.48
C LEU A 418 2.97 -14.49 -8.44
N ALA A 419 2.23 -14.60 -9.55
CA ALA A 419 2.20 -13.57 -10.57
C ALA A 419 0.80 -13.29 -11.09
N SER A 420 0.59 -12.06 -11.55
CA SER A 420 -0.58 -11.66 -12.33
C SER A 420 -0.20 -11.57 -13.80
N VAL A 421 -0.95 -12.30 -14.63
CA VAL A 421 -0.74 -12.38 -16.08
C VAL A 421 -1.72 -11.48 -16.85
N GLU A 422 -2.84 -11.12 -16.23
CA GLU A 422 -3.87 -10.25 -16.77
C GLU A 422 -4.09 -9.03 -15.88
N ARG A 423 -4.43 -7.91 -16.52
CA ARG A 423 -4.87 -6.68 -15.85
C ARG A 423 -6.31 -6.87 -15.37
N LEU A 424 -6.66 -6.23 -14.27
CA LEU A 424 -8.02 -6.24 -13.73
C LEU A 424 -9.02 -5.68 -14.76
N ASN A 425 -10.11 -6.39 -15.04
CA ASN A 425 -11.20 -5.93 -15.90
C ASN A 425 -12.37 -5.50 -15.00
N ILE A 426 -12.89 -4.28 -15.18
CA ILE A 426 -14.01 -3.76 -14.35
C ILE A 426 -15.37 -4.26 -14.87
N ASN A 427 -15.41 -4.80 -16.09
CA ASN A 427 -16.64 -5.25 -16.75
C ASN A 427 -16.92 -6.75 -16.61
N GLU A 428 -16.09 -7.46 -15.85
CA GLU A 428 -16.25 -8.86 -15.41
C GLU A 428 -16.39 -8.88 -13.88
#